data_AF-A0A7V9BQ63-F1
#
_entry.id   AF-A0A7V9BQ63-F1
#
_cell.length_a   1.000
_cell.length_b   1.000
_cell.length_c   1.000
_cell.angle_alpha   90.00
_cell.angle_beta   90.00
_cell.angle_gamma   90.00
#
_symmetry.space_group_name_H-M   'P 1'
#
loop_
_entity.id
_entity.type
_entity.pdbx_description
1 polymer ?
#
loop_
_entity_poly.entity_id
_entity_poly.type
_entity_poly.pdbx_seq_one_letter_code
_entity_poly.pdbx_strand_id
1 'polypeptide(L)'
;AIMGAQLAELRHEESERAAAVVGAKEIVWLDYRDGYLEHTLDLRRAIARIFRTFMPHRFVVQDPAPVIEDFFINHPDHRAVGQASLDVSLTAGTTPGHFPELLDEGIEPWRGLREVWIAGPGGGATVVDISDTIDAKIEALLCHRSQLGDDAEQIGSWVREWTAKRGEEHGYAHAESFRVIAEGPGFHSSEQDDESDLASAPVDPRSAPTSKGDG
;
A
#
# COMPACT_ATOMS: atom_id res chain seq x y z
N ALA A 1 2.06 -3.86 32.05
CA ALA A 1 1.83 -3.71 30.61
C ALA A 1 3.15 -3.94 29.89
N ILE A 2 3.16 -4.80 28.86
CA ILE A 2 4.32 -4.96 27.98
C ILE A 2 4.45 -3.67 27.16
N MET A 3 5.66 -3.12 27.03
CA MET A 3 5.90 -1.85 26.33
C MET A 3 7.19 -1.90 25.52
N GLY A 4 7.30 -1.02 24.52
CA GLY A 4 8.53 -0.85 23.74
C GLY A 4 8.90 -2.11 22.95
N ALA A 5 10.18 -2.48 22.96
CA ALA A 5 10.71 -3.58 22.15
C ALA A 5 10.00 -4.93 22.38
N GLN A 6 9.62 -5.23 23.63
CA GLN A 6 8.91 -6.46 23.95
C GLN A 6 7.49 -6.50 23.36
N LEU A 7 6.84 -5.34 23.22
CA LEU A 7 5.53 -5.25 22.57
C LEU A 7 5.67 -5.36 21.05
N ALA A 8 6.73 -4.80 20.47
CA ALA A 8 7.04 -4.92 19.06
C ALA A 8 7.30 -6.38 18.66
N GLU A 9 8.15 -7.09 19.42
CA GLU A 9 8.45 -8.51 19.19
C GLU A 9 7.19 -9.38 19.26
N LEU A 10 6.35 -9.18 20.29
CA LEU A 10 5.06 -9.86 20.39
C LEU A 10 4.16 -9.60 19.18
N ARG A 11 4.04 -8.33 18.74
CA ARG A 11 3.22 -7.96 17.59
C ARG A 11 3.78 -8.49 16.27
N HIS A 12 5.10 -8.67 16.16
CA HIS A 12 5.71 -9.33 15.00
C HIS A 12 5.29 -10.79 14.94
N GLU A 13 5.41 -11.54 16.04
CA GLU A 13 4.96 -12.93 16.10
C GLU A 13 3.45 -13.07 15.82
N GLU A 14 2.63 -12.13 16.30
CA GLU A 14 1.19 -12.09 16.00
C GLU A 14 0.91 -11.92 14.51
N SER A 15 1.66 -11.04 13.85
CA SER A 15 1.52 -10.77 12.41
C SER A 15 2.03 -11.94 11.57
N GLU A 16 3.10 -12.61 11.99
CA GLU A 16 3.61 -13.82 11.34
C GLU A 16 2.58 -14.97 11.41
N ARG A 17 1.91 -15.14 12.55
CA ARG A 17 0.80 -16.11 12.67
C ARG A 17 -0.37 -15.75 11.76
N ALA A 18 -0.79 -14.48 11.75
CA ALA A 18 -1.86 -14.01 10.88
C ALA A 18 -1.53 -14.22 9.39
N ALA A 19 -0.30 -13.92 8.99
CA ALA A 19 0.22 -14.15 7.64
C ALA A 19 0.16 -15.64 7.25
N ALA A 20 0.54 -16.54 8.16
CA ALA A 20 0.48 -17.98 7.93
C ALA A 20 -0.96 -18.47 7.68
N VAL A 21 -1.95 -17.95 8.43
CA VAL A 21 -3.37 -18.29 8.25
C VAL A 21 -3.86 -17.93 6.85
N VAL A 22 -3.51 -16.74 6.34
CA VAL A 22 -3.94 -16.29 5.01
C VAL A 22 -3.01 -16.74 3.87
N GLY A 23 -1.96 -17.51 4.18
CA GLY A 23 -1.01 -18.02 3.19
C GLY A 23 -0.06 -16.97 2.61
N ALA A 24 0.15 -15.85 3.30
CA ALA A 24 1.17 -14.87 2.93
C ALA A 24 2.57 -15.47 3.10
N LYS A 25 3.43 -15.31 2.08
CA LYS A 25 4.74 -15.98 2.02
C LYS A 25 5.85 -15.21 2.73
N GLU A 26 5.70 -13.90 2.83
CA GLU A 26 6.76 -13.01 3.32
C GLU A 26 6.13 -11.76 3.93
N ILE A 27 6.75 -11.28 5.02
CA ILE A 27 6.47 -9.98 5.64
C ILE A 27 7.78 -9.18 5.58
N VAL A 28 7.71 -7.96 5.08
CA VAL A 28 8.83 -7.03 5.09
C VAL A 28 8.59 -5.98 6.17
N TRP A 29 9.45 -5.96 7.18
CA TRP A 29 9.39 -5.00 8.28
C TRP A 29 10.19 -3.74 7.92
N LEU A 30 9.55 -2.58 7.96
CA LEU A 30 10.21 -1.27 7.78
C LEU A 30 10.59 -0.60 9.12
N ASP A 31 10.11 -1.16 10.24
CA ASP A 31 10.45 -0.76 11.62
C ASP A 31 10.28 0.74 11.95
N TYR A 32 9.37 1.43 11.25
CA TYR A 32 8.93 2.76 11.66
C TYR A 32 8.14 2.69 12.96
N ARG A 33 8.31 3.72 13.80
CA ARG A 33 7.62 3.79 15.09
C ARG A 33 6.13 4.07 14.89
N ASP A 34 5.30 3.19 15.43
CA ASP A 34 3.83 3.30 15.50
C ASP A 34 3.39 4.66 16.07
N GLY A 35 2.53 5.37 15.34
CA GLY A 35 1.99 6.70 15.66
C GLY A 35 2.89 7.87 15.28
N TYR A 36 4.07 7.61 14.69
CA TYR A 36 5.04 8.62 14.29
C TYR A 36 5.35 8.56 12.78
N LEU A 37 4.59 7.81 12.00
CA LEU A 37 4.86 7.65 10.58
C LEU A 37 4.48 8.93 9.83
N GLU A 38 5.46 9.55 9.19
CA GLU A 38 5.28 10.73 8.35
C GLU A 38 5.51 10.40 6.88
N HIS A 39 4.84 11.14 5.99
CA HIS A 39 5.07 11.03 4.55
C HIS A 39 6.38 11.72 4.15
N THR A 40 7.49 11.04 4.39
CA THR A 40 8.84 11.50 4.05
C THR A 40 9.35 10.88 2.76
N LEU A 41 10.42 11.45 2.19
CA LEU A 41 11.12 10.84 1.07
C LEU A 41 11.79 9.51 1.47
N ASP A 42 12.21 9.36 2.72
CA ASP A 42 12.77 8.10 3.23
C ASP A 42 11.72 6.99 3.24
N LEU A 43 10.51 7.27 3.73
CA LEU A 43 9.39 6.31 3.65
C LEU A 43 9.09 5.93 2.21
N ARG A 44 8.99 6.91 1.32
CA ARG A 44 8.71 6.66 -0.10
C ARG A 44 9.81 5.82 -0.76
N ARG A 45 11.08 6.08 -0.43
CA ARG A 45 12.22 5.29 -0.92
C ARG A 45 12.19 3.85 -0.40
N ALA A 46 11.88 3.67 0.88
CA ALA A 46 11.77 2.34 1.49
C ALA A 46 10.68 1.51 0.80
N ILE A 47 9.51 2.12 0.54
CA ILE A 47 8.43 1.47 -0.20
C ILE A 47 8.81 1.24 -1.67
N ALA A 48 9.49 2.19 -2.32
CA ALA A 48 9.96 2.04 -3.70
C ALA A 48 10.94 0.87 -3.85
N ARG A 49 11.84 0.69 -2.88
CA ARG A 49 12.75 -0.47 -2.83
C ARG A 49 11.95 -1.78 -2.82
N ILE A 50 10.99 -1.92 -1.91
CA ILE A 50 10.14 -3.11 -1.81
C ILE A 50 9.38 -3.33 -3.12
N PHE A 51 8.72 -2.29 -3.63
CA PHE A 51 7.94 -2.37 -4.86
C PHE A 51 8.78 -2.85 -6.06
N ARG A 52 9.98 -2.30 -6.24
CA ARG A 52 10.90 -2.69 -7.32
C ARG A 52 11.46 -4.10 -7.14
N THR A 53 11.72 -4.53 -5.91
CA THR A 53 12.18 -5.89 -5.61
C THR A 53 11.12 -6.94 -5.89
N PHE A 54 9.87 -6.70 -5.47
CA PHE A 54 8.79 -7.68 -5.58
C PHE A 54 8.06 -7.65 -6.93
N MET A 55 8.26 -6.59 -7.73
CA MET A 55 7.68 -6.45 -9.06
C MET A 55 6.18 -6.81 -9.11
N PRO A 56 5.34 -6.16 -8.28
CA PRO A 56 3.95 -6.58 -8.11
C PRO A 56 3.12 -6.31 -9.37
N HIS A 57 2.25 -7.25 -9.72
CA HIS A 57 1.19 -7.01 -10.71
C HIS A 57 -0.04 -6.33 -10.09
N ARG A 58 -0.25 -6.52 -8.79
CA ARG A 58 -1.33 -5.91 -8.01
C ARG A 58 -0.75 -5.31 -6.75
N PHE A 59 -1.10 -4.06 -6.45
CA PHE A 59 -0.63 -3.36 -5.26
C PHE A 59 -1.81 -2.89 -4.42
N VAL A 60 -1.98 -3.46 -3.23
CA VAL A 60 -3.07 -3.12 -2.30
C VAL A 60 -2.56 -2.12 -1.27
N VAL A 61 -3.26 -1.00 -1.11
CA VAL A 61 -2.85 0.12 -0.24
C VAL A 61 -4.03 0.67 0.56
N GLN A 62 -3.76 1.41 1.63
CA GLN A 62 -4.78 2.12 2.40
C GLN A 62 -5.16 3.44 1.72
N ASP A 63 -6.44 3.84 1.83
CA ASP A 63 -6.93 5.13 1.37
C ASP A 63 -6.31 6.26 2.22
N PRO A 64 -5.54 7.19 1.61
CA PRO A 64 -4.92 8.28 2.35
C PRO A 64 -5.88 9.43 2.66
N ALA A 65 -7.10 9.41 2.13
CA ALA A 65 -8.06 10.49 2.34
C ALA A 65 -8.30 10.72 3.84
N PRO A 66 -8.25 12.00 4.29
CA PRO A 66 -8.70 12.34 5.63
C PRO A 66 -10.19 11.98 5.77
N VAL A 67 -10.48 11.07 6.71
CA VAL A 67 -11.85 10.74 7.11
C VAL A 67 -12.05 11.28 8.52
N ILE A 68 -13.07 12.12 8.68
CA ILE A 68 -13.52 12.68 9.94
C ILE A 68 -15.03 12.45 9.98
N GLU A 69 -15.46 11.50 10.80
CA GLU A 69 -16.85 11.13 11.05
C GLU A 69 -17.13 11.25 12.56
N ASP A 70 -18.41 11.21 12.94
CA ASP A 70 -18.87 11.47 14.32
C ASP A 70 -18.16 10.59 15.37
N PHE A 71 -17.73 9.39 15.00
CA PHE A 71 -17.07 8.42 15.89
C PHE A 71 -15.76 7.86 15.32
N PHE A 72 -15.23 8.43 14.24
CA PHE A 72 -14.04 7.89 13.57
C PHE A 72 -13.17 8.99 12.97
N ILE A 73 -11.86 8.91 13.24
CA ILE A 73 -10.84 9.73 12.59
C ILE A 73 -9.80 8.76 12.05
N ASN A 74 -9.49 8.87 10.75
CA ASN A 74 -8.48 8.02 10.13
C ASN A 74 -7.11 8.21 10.81
N HIS A 75 -6.35 7.13 11.00
CA HIS A 75 -5.04 7.18 11.66
C HIS A 75 -4.01 7.94 10.81
N PRO A 76 -3.14 8.80 11.39
CA PRO A 76 -2.11 9.50 10.63
C PRO A 76 -1.20 8.56 9.84
N ASP A 77 -0.78 7.44 10.44
CA ASP A 77 0.09 6.47 9.77
C ASP A 77 -0.58 5.83 8.55
N HIS A 78 -1.89 5.54 8.61
CA HIS A 78 -2.63 5.03 7.44
C HIS A 78 -2.59 6.03 6.28
N ARG A 79 -2.74 7.32 6.58
CA ARG A 79 -2.65 8.38 5.57
C ARG A 79 -1.24 8.50 4.99
N ALA A 80 -0.23 8.50 5.86
CA ALA A 80 1.17 8.63 5.45
C ALA A 80 1.61 7.46 4.55
N VAL A 81 1.35 6.22 4.98
CA VAL A 81 1.73 5.02 4.21
C VAL A 81 0.90 4.87 2.93
N GLY A 82 -0.40 5.18 2.99
CA GLY A 82 -1.28 5.16 1.82
C GLY A 82 -0.80 6.12 0.75
N GLN A 83 -0.51 7.37 1.12
CA GLN A 83 -0.04 8.38 0.18
C GLN A 83 1.34 8.02 -0.38
N ALA A 84 2.28 7.62 0.47
CA ALA A 84 3.61 7.23 0.02
C ALA A 84 3.55 6.05 -0.97
N SER A 85 2.67 5.07 -0.73
CA SER A 85 2.49 3.91 -1.61
C SER A 85 1.89 4.30 -2.97
N LEU A 86 0.90 5.20 -3.00
CA LEU A 86 0.34 5.72 -4.25
C LEU A 86 1.42 6.47 -5.06
N ASP A 87 2.21 7.31 -4.41
CA ASP A 87 3.29 8.06 -5.06
C ASP A 87 4.37 7.12 -5.64
N VAL A 88 4.62 5.97 -4.98
CA VAL A 88 5.47 4.89 -5.51
C VAL A 88 4.87 4.27 -6.76
N SER A 89 3.59 3.88 -6.74
CA SER A 89 2.95 3.24 -7.90
C SER A 89 2.96 4.13 -9.15
N LEU A 90 2.85 5.45 -8.95
CA LEU A 90 2.83 6.41 -10.05
C LEU A 90 4.23 6.76 -10.55
N THR A 91 5.20 6.90 -9.65
CA THR A 91 6.51 7.51 -9.99
C THR A 91 7.72 6.79 -9.42
N ALA A 92 7.83 6.68 -8.09
CA ALA A 92 9.08 6.23 -7.48
C ALA A 92 9.35 4.73 -7.71
N GLY A 93 8.33 3.94 -8.03
CA GLY A 93 8.48 2.53 -8.44
C GLY A 93 8.83 2.35 -9.91
N THR A 94 8.52 3.32 -10.77
CA THR A 94 8.44 3.15 -12.24
C THR A 94 9.44 4.01 -13.04
N THR A 95 10.00 5.05 -12.42
CA THR A 95 10.89 6.04 -13.08
C THR A 95 12.33 5.91 -12.59
N PRO A 96 13.32 5.70 -13.48
CA PRO A 96 14.74 5.56 -13.11
C PRO A 96 15.31 6.75 -12.33
N GLY A 97 14.94 7.98 -12.70
CA GLY A 97 15.44 9.20 -12.06
C GLY A 97 14.94 9.45 -10.64
N HIS A 98 13.99 8.67 -10.13
CA HIS A 98 13.54 8.73 -8.74
C HIS A 98 14.29 7.70 -7.91
N PHE A 99 14.93 8.16 -6.83
CA PHE A 99 15.80 7.34 -5.98
C PHE A 99 16.88 6.60 -6.79
N PRO A 100 17.77 7.32 -7.51
CA PRO A 100 18.82 6.72 -8.33
C PRO A 100 19.77 5.82 -7.52
N GLU A 101 19.89 6.03 -6.21
CA GLU A 101 20.65 5.13 -5.32
C GLU A 101 20.12 3.69 -5.33
N LEU A 102 18.84 3.47 -5.68
CA LEU A 102 18.31 2.12 -5.86
C LEU A 102 18.91 1.42 -7.09
N LEU A 103 19.29 2.18 -8.13
CA LEU A 103 19.97 1.64 -9.31
C LEU A 103 21.40 1.22 -8.96
N ASP A 104 22.09 1.98 -8.12
CA ASP A 104 23.42 1.62 -7.62
C ASP A 104 23.39 0.30 -6.83
N GLU A 105 22.24 -0.05 -6.25
CA GLU A 105 21.99 -1.32 -5.56
C GLU A 105 21.48 -2.44 -6.49
N GLY A 106 21.35 -2.17 -7.79
CA GLY A 106 20.84 -3.12 -8.79
C GLY A 106 19.33 -3.32 -8.75
N ILE A 107 18.59 -2.38 -8.17
CA ILE A 107 17.13 -2.43 -8.01
C ILE A 107 16.46 -1.55 -9.07
N GLU A 108 16.14 -2.20 -10.19
CA GLU A 108 15.55 -1.58 -11.37
C GLU A 108 14.09 -1.14 -11.16
N PRO A 109 13.63 -0.07 -11.83
CA PRO A 109 12.23 0.31 -11.82
C PRO A 109 11.32 -0.79 -12.37
N TRP A 110 10.13 -0.94 -11.80
CA TRP A 110 9.15 -1.93 -12.21
C TRP A 110 7.95 -1.27 -12.89
N ARG A 111 7.67 -1.66 -14.14
CA ARG A 111 6.55 -1.12 -14.96
C ARG A 111 5.41 -2.09 -15.22
N GLY A 112 5.51 -3.32 -14.71
CA GLY A 112 4.50 -4.36 -14.93
C GLY A 112 3.32 -4.35 -13.93
N LEU A 113 3.13 -3.25 -13.19
CA LEU A 113 1.96 -3.08 -12.32
C LEU A 113 0.70 -2.97 -13.18
N ARG A 114 -0.32 -3.78 -12.87
CA ARG A 114 -1.59 -3.84 -13.62
C ARG A 114 -2.73 -3.19 -12.85
N GLU A 115 -2.73 -3.31 -11.52
CA GLU A 115 -3.82 -2.79 -10.70
C GLU A 115 -3.32 -2.23 -9.37
N VAL A 116 -3.83 -1.06 -9.00
CA VAL A 116 -3.74 -0.52 -7.64
C VAL A 116 -5.12 -0.66 -6.98
N TRP A 117 -5.16 -1.32 -5.83
CA TRP A 117 -6.36 -1.58 -5.05
C TRP A 117 -6.31 -0.77 -3.77
N ILE A 118 -7.22 0.16 -3.62
CA ILE A 118 -7.27 1.07 -2.47
C ILE A 118 -8.37 0.57 -1.54
N ALA A 119 -7.95 0.13 -0.35
CA ALA A 119 -8.81 -0.29 0.75
C ALA A 119 -9.02 0.89 1.70
N GLY A 120 -10.25 1.07 2.19
CA GLY A 120 -10.54 2.15 3.11
C GLY A 120 -11.97 2.09 3.64
N PRO A 121 -12.29 2.89 4.67
CA PRO A 121 -13.58 2.86 5.35
C PRO A 121 -14.76 3.16 4.40
N GLY A 122 -14.56 4.08 3.45
CA GLY A 122 -15.58 4.43 2.44
C GLY A 122 -15.82 3.36 1.36
N GLY A 123 -14.99 2.31 1.31
CA GLY A 123 -15.06 1.28 0.28
C GLY A 123 -14.82 1.82 -1.14
N GLY A 124 -15.08 0.97 -2.13
CA GLY A 124 -15.11 1.39 -3.53
C GLY A 124 -16.03 0.52 -4.37
N ALA A 125 -16.12 0.83 -5.67
CA ALA A 125 -17.08 0.19 -6.56
C ALA A 125 -16.74 -1.28 -6.90
N THR A 126 -15.50 -1.72 -6.67
CA THR A 126 -15.09 -3.10 -6.92
C THR A 126 -15.34 -3.93 -5.67
N VAL A 127 -16.16 -4.97 -5.80
CA VAL A 127 -16.56 -5.84 -4.70
C VAL A 127 -16.06 -7.25 -4.94
N VAL A 128 -15.43 -7.83 -3.92
CA VAL A 128 -14.85 -9.17 -3.95
C VAL A 128 -15.66 -10.06 -3.00
N ASP A 129 -16.16 -11.18 -3.53
CA ASP A 129 -16.77 -12.22 -2.73
C ASP A 129 -15.70 -12.89 -1.84
N ILE A 130 -15.94 -12.86 -0.53
CA ILE A 130 -15.09 -13.50 0.47
C ILE A 130 -15.87 -14.54 1.29
N SER A 131 -17.01 -15.01 0.77
CA SER A 131 -17.89 -15.96 1.46
C SER A 131 -17.16 -17.24 1.86
N ASP A 132 -16.26 -17.73 1.00
CA ASP A 132 -15.47 -18.94 1.24
C ASP A 132 -14.21 -18.68 2.11
N THR A 133 -13.86 -17.42 2.37
CA THR A 133 -12.61 -17.03 3.04
C THR A 133 -12.81 -16.18 4.29
N ILE A 134 -14.07 -15.89 4.67
CA ILE A 134 -14.41 -15.10 5.85
C ILE A 134 -13.85 -15.71 7.14
N ASP A 135 -13.82 -17.04 7.24
CA ASP A 135 -13.30 -17.74 8.41
C ASP A 135 -11.78 -17.53 8.55
N ALA A 136 -11.02 -17.64 7.45
CA ALA A 136 -9.58 -17.38 7.44
C ALA A 136 -9.27 -15.90 7.78
N LYS A 137 -10.10 -14.96 7.29
CA LYS A 137 -9.98 -13.54 7.65
C LYS A 137 -10.13 -13.33 9.16
N ILE A 138 -11.15 -13.94 9.77
CA ILE A 138 -11.40 -13.82 11.21
C ILE A 138 -10.30 -14.50 12.01
N GLU A 139 -9.88 -15.72 11.62
CA GLU A 139 -8.78 -16.42 12.28
C GLU A 139 -7.48 -15.61 12.25
N ALA A 140 -7.15 -14.99 11.12
CA ALA A 140 -5.99 -14.13 10.99
C ALA A 140 -6.10 -12.88 11.90
N LEU A 141 -7.27 -12.24 11.95
CA LEU A 141 -7.52 -11.11 12.85
C LEU A 141 -7.32 -11.51 14.32
N LEU A 142 -7.83 -12.68 14.71
CA LEU A 142 -7.75 -13.21 16.08
C LEU A 142 -6.32 -13.58 16.51
N CYS A 143 -5.35 -13.61 15.59
CA CYS A 143 -3.94 -13.78 15.94
C CYS A 143 -3.37 -12.58 16.72
N HIS A 144 -3.95 -11.38 16.55
CA HIS A 144 -3.50 -10.12 17.17
C HIS A 144 -4.02 -9.94 18.61
N ARG A 145 -3.80 -10.93 19.48
CA ARG A 145 -4.35 -10.98 20.83
C ARG A 145 -4.04 -9.74 21.68
N SER A 146 -2.83 -9.21 21.54
CA SER A 146 -2.39 -7.99 22.23
C SER A 146 -3.21 -6.75 21.86
N GLN A 147 -3.91 -6.79 20.71
CA GLN A 147 -4.73 -5.69 20.17
C GLN A 147 -6.21 -5.85 20.51
N LEU A 148 -6.70 -7.09 20.53
CA LEU A 148 -8.14 -7.37 20.68
C LEU A 148 -8.60 -7.43 22.14
N GLY A 149 -7.69 -7.67 23.10
CA GLY A 149 -8.06 -7.86 24.50
C GLY A 149 -9.06 -9.02 24.67
N ASP A 150 -10.03 -8.84 25.57
CA ASP A 150 -11.05 -9.86 25.88
C ASP A 150 -12.22 -9.86 24.85
N ASP A 151 -12.23 -8.95 23.87
CA ASP A 151 -13.35 -8.71 22.95
C ASP A 151 -13.29 -9.54 21.65
N ALA A 152 -12.39 -10.53 21.58
CA ALA A 152 -12.13 -11.35 20.39
C ALA A 152 -13.41 -11.92 19.73
N GLU A 153 -14.32 -12.49 20.51
CA GLU A 153 -15.57 -13.08 19.99
C GLU A 153 -16.53 -12.01 19.42
N GLN A 154 -16.61 -10.86 20.09
CA GLN A 154 -17.42 -9.74 19.63
C GLN A 154 -16.87 -9.17 18.32
N ILE A 155 -15.55 -9.07 18.19
CA ILE A 155 -14.89 -8.58 16.98
C ILE A 155 -15.14 -9.52 15.81
N GLY A 156 -15.02 -10.84 16.00
CA GLY A 156 -15.34 -11.82 14.95
C GLY A 156 -16.78 -11.70 14.46
N SER A 157 -17.73 -11.53 15.38
CA SER A 157 -19.15 -11.33 15.05
C SER A 157 -19.38 -10.04 14.26
N TRP A 158 -18.75 -8.94 14.69
CA TRP A 158 -18.82 -7.65 14.01
C TRP A 158 -18.26 -7.70 12.60
N VAL A 159 -17.12 -8.38 12.38
CA VAL A 159 -16.55 -8.57 11.04
C VAL A 159 -17.50 -9.33 10.12
N ARG A 160 -18.18 -10.38 10.62
CA ARG A 160 -19.17 -11.12 9.84
C ARG A 160 -20.35 -10.24 9.45
N GLU A 161 -20.90 -9.50 10.40
CA GLU A 161 -22.04 -8.60 10.14
C GLU A 161 -21.67 -7.52 9.12
N TRP A 162 -20.53 -6.86 9.29
CA TRP A 162 -20.03 -5.84 8.36
C TRP A 162 -19.89 -6.39 6.94
N THR A 163 -19.21 -7.52 6.79
CA THR A 163 -18.93 -8.11 5.48
C THR A 163 -20.19 -8.69 4.84
N ALA A 164 -21.13 -9.21 5.63
CA ALA A 164 -22.42 -9.66 5.14
C ALA A 164 -23.27 -8.51 4.58
N LYS A 165 -23.38 -7.41 5.33
CA LYS A 165 -24.05 -6.20 4.87
C LYS A 165 -23.48 -5.69 3.53
N ARG A 166 -22.16 -5.76 3.37
CA ARG A 166 -21.48 -5.36 2.13
C ARG A 166 -21.72 -6.37 0.99
N GLY A 167 -21.91 -7.65 1.29
CA GLY A 167 -22.20 -8.69 0.29
C GLY A 167 -23.64 -8.67 -0.20
N GLU A 168 -24.60 -8.33 0.66
CA GLU A 168 -26.04 -8.37 0.38
C GLU A 168 -26.41 -7.58 -0.89
N GLU A 169 -25.87 -6.37 -1.04
CA GLU A 169 -26.11 -5.49 -2.21
C GLU A 169 -25.61 -6.10 -3.54
N HIS A 170 -24.74 -7.10 -3.47
CA HIS A 170 -24.08 -7.73 -4.61
C HIS A 170 -24.41 -9.23 -4.75
N GLY A 171 -25.29 -9.77 -3.90
CA GLY A 171 -25.68 -11.18 -3.93
C GLY A 171 -24.64 -12.15 -3.35
N TYR A 172 -23.68 -11.66 -2.56
CA TYR A 172 -22.68 -12.47 -1.86
C TYR A 172 -23.06 -12.64 -0.39
N ALA A 173 -22.67 -13.75 0.24
CA ALA A 173 -22.88 -13.93 1.68
C ALA A 173 -21.96 -13.03 2.50
N HIS A 174 -20.73 -12.82 2.03
CA HIS A 174 -19.78 -11.86 2.59
C HIS A 174 -18.96 -11.19 1.48
N ALA A 175 -18.68 -9.89 1.61
CA ALA A 175 -17.84 -9.19 0.64
C ALA A 175 -16.91 -8.14 1.25
N GLU A 176 -15.82 -7.87 0.53
CA GLU A 176 -14.94 -6.71 0.71
C GLU A 176 -15.05 -5.78 -0.49
N SER A 177 -14.74 -4.50 -0.31
CA SER A 177 -14.83 -3.53 -1.39
C SER A 177 -13.61 -2.62 -1.45
N PHE A 178 -13.24 -2.28 -2.68
CA PHE A 178 -12.02 -1.57 -3.03
C PHE A 178 -12.30 -0.56 -4.13
N ARG A 179 -11.53 0.52 -4.14
CA ARG A 179 -11.36 1.33 -5.34
C ARG A 179 -10.20 0.75 -6.14
N VAL A 180 -10.44 0.40 -7.41
CA VAL A 180 -9.42 -0.18 -8.27
C VAL A 180 -9.06 0.81 -9.37
N ILE A 181 -7.76 1.01 -9.58
CA ILE A 181 -7.19 1.75 -10.70
C ILE A 181 -6.42 0.72 -11.52
N ALA A 182 -6.80 0.55 -12.79
CA ALA A 182 -6.16 -0.36 -13.73
C ALA A 182 -5.75 0.33 -15.05
N GLU A 183 -6.07 1.61 -15.18
CA GLU A 183 -5.77 2.44 -16.35
C GLU A 183 -5.35 3.83 -15.88
N GLY A 184 -4.49 4.51 -16.66
CA GLY A 184 -4.05 5.87 -16.40
C GLY A 184 -2.54 6.03 -16.23
N PRO A 185 -2.07 7.20 -15.76
CA PRO A 185 -0.64 7.46 -15.55
C PRO A 185 0.00 6.43 -14.63
N GLY A 186 1.14 5.86 -15.04
CA GLY A 186 1.85 4.81 -14.30
C GLY A 186 1.49 3.37 -14.68
N PHE A 187 0.44 3.17 -15.49
CA PHE A 187 0.13 1.88 -16.10
C PHE A 187 0.70 1.84 -17.51
N HIS A 188 1.47 0.80 -17.79
CA HIS A 188 2.04 0.56 -19.11
C HIS A 188 1.31 -0.64 -19.69
N SER A 189 0.42 -0.41 -20.67
CA SER A 189 -0.12 -1.51 -21.48
C SER A 189 1.07 -2.24 -22.10
N SER A 190 1.00 -3.56 -22.18
CA SER A 190 2.11 -4.44 -22.63
C SER A 190 2.50 -4.27 -24.10
N GLU A 191 2.19 -3.14 -24.74
CA GLU A 191 2.43 -2.87 -26.16
C GLU A 191 3.22 -1.58 -26.43
N GLN A 192 3.91 -0.99 -25.45
CA GLN A 192 4.86 0.10 -25.74
C GLN A 192 6.19 -0.10 -25.01
N ASP A 193 7.01 -0.99 -25.57
CA ASP A 193 8.48 -0.88 -25.51
C ASP A 193 8.93 0.29 -26.40
N ASP A 194 8.46 1.50 -26.11
CA ASP A 194 9.13 2.69 -26.61
C ASP A 194 10.18 3.06 -25.55
N GLU A 195 11.43 2.75 -25.87
CA GLU A 195 12.63 3.38 -25.30
C GLU A 195 12.53 4.91 -25.49
N SER A 196 11.68 5.57 -24.70
CA SER A 196 11.82 6.99 -24.46
C SER A 196 12.92 7.17 -23.43
N ASP A 197 14.00 7.82 -23.85
CA ASP A 197 15.20 8.14 -23.09
C ASP A 197 14.88 9.00 -21.85
N LEU A 198 14.31 8.36 -20.83
CA LEU A 198 14.09 8.90 -19.49
C LEU A 198 15.37 8.90 -18.64
N ALA A 199 16.51 8.49 -19.22
CA ALA A 199 17.82 8.57 -18.59
C ALA A 199 18.47 9.96 -18.77
N SER A 200 17.90 10.83 -19.61
CA SER A 200 18.38 12.20 -19.75
C SER A 200 17.89 13.08 -18.58
N ALA A 201 18.83 13.51 -17.73
CA ALA A 201 18.57 14.52 -16.71
C ALA A 201 18.02 15.80 -17.39
N PRO A 202 17.03 16.51 -16.79
CA PRO A 202 16.53 17.75 -17.36
C PRO A 202 17.69 18.74 -17.53
N VAL A 203 17.87 19.27 -18.74
CA VAL A 203 18.85 20.33 -19.00
C VAL A 203 18.48 21.53 -18.13
N ASP A 204 19.36 21.94 -17.22
CA ASP A 204 19.14 23.12 -16.37
C ASP A 204 18.88 24.34 -17.27
N PRO A 205 17.71 25.00 -17.17
CA PRO A 205 17.36 26.13 -18.03
C PRO A 205 18.30 27.33 -17.89
N ARG A 206 19.19 27.35 -16.88
CA ARG A 206 20.27 28.35 -16.72
C ARG A 206 21.51 28.05 -17.56
N SER A 207 21.57 26.89 -18.23
CA SER A 207 22.70 26.46 -19.07
C SER A 207 22.63 26.97 -20.51
N ALA A 208 21.52 27.61 -20.91
CA ALA A 208 21.37 28.13 -22.25
C ALA A 208 22.41 29.25 -22.49
N PRO A 209 23.29 29.13 -23.49
CA PRO A 209 24.22 30.21 -23.80
C PRO A 209 23.41 31.43 -24.21
N THR A 210 23.62 32.55 -23.52
CA THR A 210 23.09 33.84 -23.92
C THR A 210 23.59 34.14 -25.33
N SER A 211 22.68 34.23 -26.30
CA SER A 211 23.08 34.67 -27.63
C SER A 211 23.61 36.10 -27.50
N LYS A 212 24.92 36.27 -27.67
CA LYS A 212 25.49 37.58 -27.95
C LYS A 212 24.85 38.07 -29.24
N GLY A 213 24.17 39.21 -29.16
CA GLY A 213 23.70 39.92 -30.33
C GLY A 213 24.88 40.39 -31.17
N ASP A 214 24.65 40.46 -32.47
CA ASP A 214 25.37 41.29 -33.43
C ASP A 214 24.42 41.53 -34.62
N GLY A 215 24.21 42.81 -34.96
CA GLY A 215 23.55 43.27 -36.20
C GLY A 215 22.32 44.12 -36.00
#